data_AF-A0A7C1WSL6-F1
#
_entry.id   AF-A0A7C1WSL6-F1
#
_cell.length_a   1.000
_cell.length_b   1.000
_cell.length_c   1.000
_cell.angle_alpha   90.00
_cell.angle_beta   90.00
_cell.angle_gamma   90.00
#
_symmetry.space_group_name_H-M   'P 1'
#
loop_
_entity.id
_entity.type
_entity.pdbx_description
1 polymer ?
#
loop_
_entity_poly.entity_id
_entity_poly.type
_entity_poly.pdbx_seq_one_letter_code
_entity_poly.pdbx_strand_id
1 'polypeptide(L)'
;MRAPGIAAASLAAGLALACGEPKELEPVAPPPPSYPEGTALAVNATPVPRAEIEEVAAAIAERYPANVELQNLRLAVTNDTLELYAVRTRDAAAREEALGACEQERERIAAGEEPKDTVRMEGDFGEFRHDLRLWVRARRLPPGTWSDPIELTGRFVLARLDALEEHGPGLTSARTETVLHLTLVIFPYLNTSYRPGLDAATSIQEAVDAARLEIVDPAFEDVVPTEWKFRMGAY
;
A
#
# COMPACT_ATOMS: atom_id res chain seq x y z
N MET A 1 4.69 -64.54 6.57
CA MET A 1 6.00 -65.13 6.91
C MET A 1 6.89 -64.03 7.44
N ARG A 2 7.36 -64.20 8.67
CA ARG A 2 8.26 -63.28 9.39
C ARG A 2 9.71 -63.63 9.06
N ALA A 3 10.56 -62.62 8.92
CA ALA A 3 11.99 -62.72 9.19
C ALA A 3 12.49 -61.40 9.82
N PRO A 4 13.08 -61.43 11.02
CA PRO A 4 13.58 -60.27 11.75
C PRO A 4 15.08 -60.04 11.46
N GLY A 5 15.55 -58.80 11.64
CA GLY A 5 16.97 -58.46 11.63
C GLY A 5 17.27 -57.40 12.67
N ILE A 6 17.52 -57.84 13.90
CA ILE A 6 18.10 -57.05 14.98
C ILE A 6 19.60 -56.99 14.73
N ALA A 7 20.17 -55.78 14.71
CA ALA A 7 21.58 -55.58 15.01
C ALA A 7 21.73 -54.26 15.78
N ALA A 8 21.67 -54.39 17.10
CA ALA A 8 22.17 -53.39 18.03
C ALA A 8 23.71 -53.45 18.01
N ALA A 9 24.35 -52.30 17.82
CA ALA A 9 25.75 -52.11 18.17
C ALA A 9 25.84 -50.82 18.99
N SER A 10 25.82 -51.00 20.31
CA SER A 10 26.26 -50.01 21.28
C SER A 10 27.75 -49.76 21.09
N LEU A 11 28.15 -48.50 20.90
CA LEU A 11 29.47 -48.06 21.35
C LEU A 11 29.30 -46.84 22.24
N ALA A 12 29.64 -47.08 23.50
CA ALA A 12 29.68 -46.09 24.55
C ALA A 12 30.98 -45.26 24.49
N ALA A 13 30.87 -44.08 25.10
CA ALA A 13 31.89 -43.36 25.84
C ALA A 13 33.02 -42.65 25.05
N GLY A 14 32.82 -41.34 24.91
CA GLY A 14 33.88 -40.34 24.88
C GLY A 14 33.49 -39.17 25.78
N LEU A 15 33.60 -39.35 27.10
CA LEU A 15 33.56 -38.27 28.09
C LEU A 15 34.78 -37.38 27.89
N ALA A 16 34.60 -36.23 27.26
CA ALA A 16 35.50 -35.09 27.37
C ALA A 16 34.78 -34.01 28.20
N LEU A 17 34.93 -34.10 29.52
CA LEU A 17 34.67 -33.01 30.46
C LEU A 17 35.68 -31.90 30.20
N ALA A 18 35.39 -31.05 29.21
CA ALA A 18 35.94 -29.71 29.15
C ALA A 18 34.96 -28.80 29.89
N CYS A 19 35.27 -28.48 31.15
CA CYS A 19 34.65 -27.39 31.89
C CYS A 19 35.02 -26.05 31.24
N GLY A 20 34.38 -25.74 30.12
CA GLY A 20 34.15 -24.37 29.69
C GLY A 20 32.71 -24.05 30.03
N GLU A 21 32.48 -23.00 30.81
CA GLU A 21 31.14 -22.41 30.92
C GLU A 21 30.57 -22.27 29.50
N PRO A 22 29.36 -22.76 29.21
CA PRO A 22 28.72 -22.47 27.95
C PRO A 22 28.55 -20.95 27.92
N LYS A 23 29.46 -20.29 27.20
CA LYS A 23 29.33 -18.88 26.87
C LYS A 23 28.03 -18.81 26.09
N GLU A 24 26.98 -18.38 26.78
CA GLU A 24 25.67 -18.11 26.23
C GLU A 24 25.94 -17.24 25.00
N LEU A 25 25.80 -17.85 23.83
CA LEU A 25 25.93 -17.13 22.57
C LEU A 25 24.74 -16.18 22.59
N GLU A 26 25.00 -14.94 23.02
CA GLU A 26 24.02 -13.87 22.90
C GLU A 26 23.49 -13.93 21.48
N PRO A 27 22.16 -14.05 21.30
CA PRO A 27 21.59 -14.13 19.97
C PRO A 27 22.05 -12.90 19.20
N VAL A 28 22.91 -13.13 18.20
CA VAL A 28 23.39 -12.07 17.32
C VAL A 28 22.15 -11.47 16.68
N ALA A 29 21.87 -10.21 17.01
CA ALA A 29 20.74 -9.50 16.43
C ALA A 29 20.86 -9.60 14.90
N PRO A 30 19.78 -9.94 14.18
CA PRO A 30 19.82 -9.96 12.73
C PRO A 30 20.31 -8.59 12.23
N PRO A 31 21.12 -8.55 11.16
CA PRO A 31 21.56 -7.28 10.59
C PRO A 31 20.32 -6.42 10.27
N PRO A 32 20.41 -5.09 10.47
CA PRO A 32 19.30 -4.21 10.15
C PRO A 32 18.92 -4.40 8.67
N PRO A 33 17.62 -4.36 8.33
CA PRO A 33 17.18 -4.46 6.95
C PRO A 33 17.85 -3.37 6.11
N SER A 34 18.40 -3.76 4.96
CA SER A 34 18.92 -2.79 3.98
C SER A 34 17.79 -2.39 3.04
N TYR A 35 17.37 -1.13 3.09
CA TYR A 35 16.36 -0.59 2.18
C TYR A 35 16.99 -0.09 0.87
N PRO A 36 16.28 -0.17 -0.27
CA PRO A 36 16.71 0.45 -1.52
C PRO A 36 16.90 1.98 -1.36
N GLU A 37 17.82 2.55 -2.15
CA GLU A 37 18.00 3.99 -2.23
C GLU A 37 16.68 4.69 -2.60
N GLY A 38 16.39 5.82 -1.94
CA GLY A 38 15.14 6.57 -2.14
C GLY A 38 13.94 6.05 -1.33
N THR A 39 14.14 5.09 -0.42
CA THR A 39 13.11 4.68 0.56
C THR A 39 12.94 5.74 1.64
N ALA A 40 11.72 6.24 1.83
CA ALA A 40 11.39 7.22 2.88
C ALA A 40 10.91 6.53 4.17
N LEU A 41 10.03 5.54 4.03
CA LEU A 41 9.42 4.80 5.12
C LEU A 41 9.51 3.29 4.82
N ALA A 42 9.33 2.44 5.81
CA ALA A 42 9.02 1.04 5.59
C ALA A 42 7.84 0.62 6.48
N VAL A 43 6.91 -0.14 5.90
CA VAL A 43 5.74 -0.68 6.62
C VAL A 43 5.81 -2.19 6.56
N ASN A 44 5.90 -2.85 7.72
CA ASN A 44 6.14 -4.30 7.81
C ASN A 44 7.33 -4.75 6.94
N ALA A 45 8.45 -4.00 7.03
CA ALA A 45 9.65 -4.16 6.21
C ALA A 45 9.47 -3.97 4.68
N THR A 46 8.29 -3.58 4.22
CA THR A 46 8.06 -3.22 2.82
C THR A 46 8.49 -1.77 2.58
N PRO A 47 9.45 -1.51 1.67
CA PRO A 47 9.94 -0.16 1.42
C PRO A 47 8.86 0.71 0.76
N VAL A 48 8.74 1.93 1.24
CA VAL A 48 7.88 2.99 0.69
C VAL A 48 8.77 4.04 0.02
N PRO A 49 8.75 4.14 -1.32
CA PRO A 49 9.58 5.11 -2.03
C PRO A 49 9.14 6.55 -1.73
N ARG A 50 10.12 7.43 -1.50
CA ARG A 50 9.91 8.87 -1.33
C ARG A 50 9.13 9.49 -2.49
N ALA A 51 9.48 9.11 -3.72
CA ALA A 51 8.87 9.63 -4.94
C ALA A 51 7.36 9.34 -5.03
N GLU A 52 6.87 8.22 -4.48
CA GLU A 52 5.43 7.94 -4.45
C GLU A 52 4.68 8.89 -3.53
N ILE A 53 5.27 9.24 -2.38
CA ILE A 53 4.68 10.18 -1.43
C ILE A 53 4.68 11.59 -2.02
N GLU A 54 5.81 12.00 -2.61
CA GLU A 54 5.97 13.31 -3.23
C GLU A 54 5.02 13.52 -4.41
N GLU A 55 4.73 12.47 -5.19
CA GLU A 55 3.75 12.54 -6.29
C GLU A 55 2.35 12.90 -5.77
N VAL A 56 1.89 12.26 -4.68
CA VAL A 56 0.59 12.57 -4.07
C VAL A 56 0.60 13.95 -3.41
N ALA A 57 1.69 14.29 -2.71
CA ALA A 57 1.86 15.59 -2.08
C ALA A 57 1.83 16.74 -3.10
N ALA A 58 2.38 16.55 -4.31
CA ALA A 58 2.33 17.53 -5.39
C ALA A 58 0.88 17.81 -5.84
N ALA A 59 0.05 16.77 -5.98
CA ALA A 59 -1.36 16.96 -6.31
C ALA A 59 -2.14 17.69 -5.20
N ILE A 60 -1.80 17.43 -3.93
CA ILE A 60 -2.35 18.19 -2.79
C ILE A 60 -1.90 19.65 -2.86
N ALA A 61 -0.63 19.92 -3.18
CA ALA A 61 -0.08 21.28 -3.28
C ALA A 61 -0.76 22.10 -4.39
N GLU A 62 -1.05 21.48 -5.54
CA GLU A 62 -1.83 22.10 -6.62
C GLU A 62 -3.22 22.52 -6.12
N ARG A 63 -3.87 21.66 -5.33
CA ARG A 63 -5.20 21.96 -4.77
C ARG A 63 -5.12 23.00 -3.66
N TYR A 64 -4.09 22.99 -2.83
CA TYR A 64 -3.92 23.82 -1.63
C TYR A 64 -2.58 24.57 -1.65
N PRO A 65 -2.40 25.58 -2.52
CA PRO A 65 -1.12 26.29 -2.68
C PRO A 65 -0.68 27.10 -1.45
N ALA A 66 -1.58 27.30 -0.48
CA ALA A 66 -1.26 27.95 0.79
C ALA A 66 -0.61 27.00 1.80
N ASN A 67 -0.71 25.68 1.58
CA ASN A 67 -0.06 24.70 2.45
C ASN A 67 1.44 24.74 2.22
N VAL A 68 2.20 24.64 3.31
CA VAL A 68 3.65 24.40 3.22
C VAL A 68 3.93 22.95 2.80
N GLU A 69 5.10 22.71 2.22
CA GLU A 69 5.52 21.39 1.72
C GLU A 69 5.35 20.27 2.77
N LEU A 70 5.80 20.51 4.00
CA LEU A 70 5.67 19.57 5.12
C LEU A 70 4.22 19.13 5.35
N GLN A 71 3.26 20.05 5.22
CA GLN A 71 1.84 19.75 5.42
C GLN A 71 1.30 18.89 4.27
N ASN A 72 1.72 19.13 3.03
CA ASN A 72 1.30 18.33 1.88
C ASN A 72 1.87 16.90 1.95
N LEU A 73 3.14 16.76 2.35
CA LEU A 73 3.76 15.45 2.61
C LEU A 73 3.02 14.71 3.72
N ARG A 74 2.69 15.39 4.83
CA ARG A 74 1.94 14.78 5.93
C ARG A 74 0.59 14.25 5.47
N LEU A 75 -0.17 15.05 4.71
CA LEU A 75 -1.47 14.64 4.17
C LEU A 75 -1.34 13.44 3.20
N ALA A 76 -0.32 13.42 2.34
CA ALA A 76 -0.06 12.28 1.45
C ALA A 76 0.29 11.00 2.22
N VAL A 77 1.07 11.13 3.31
CA VAL A 77 1.43 10.01 4.18
C VAL A 77 0.19 9.46 4.90
N THR A 78 -0.60 10.32 5.54
CA THR A 78 -1.68 9.88 6.44
C THR A 78 -2.97 9.47 5.73
N ASN A 79 -3.27 10.05 4.57
CA ASN A 79 -4.56 9.84 3.90
C ASN A 79 -4.48 8.81 2.75
N ASP A 80 -3.29 8.34 2.42
CA ASP A 80 -3.07 7.44 1.29
C ASP A 80 -1.98 6.40 1.59
N THR A 81 -0.75 6.86 1.85
CA THR A 81 0.41 5.96 1.83
C THR A 81 0.40 4.93 2.97
N LEU A 82 0.20 5.36 4.23
CA LEU A 82 0.31 4.42 5.36
C LEU A 82 -0.79 3.37 5.35
N GLU A 83 -2.02 3.75 5.03
CA GLU A 83 -3.15 2.80 4.93
C GLU A 83 -2.94 1.79 3.80
N LEU A 84 -2.52 2.27 2.61
CA LEU A 84 -2.22 1.41 1.48
C LEU A 84 -1.17 0.36 1.84
N TYR A 85 -0.04 0.77 2.42
CA TYR A 85 1.05 -0.16 2.73
C TYR A 85 0.76 -1.07 3.94
N ALA A 86 -0.03 -0.60 4.92
CA ALA A 86 -0.52 -1.46 6.00
C ALA A 86 -1.42 -2.58 5.46
N VAL A 87 -2.31 -2.24 4.51
CA VAL A 87 -3.21 -3.22 3.89
C VAL A 87 -2.48 -4.15 2.92
N ARG A 88 -1.52 -3.65 2.14
CA ARG A 88 -0.68 -4.43 1.21
C ARG A 88 -0.05 -5.67 1.84
N THR A 89 0.37 -5.53 3.08
CA THR A 89 1.16 -6.55 3.79
C THR A 89 0.30 -7.48 4.65
N ARG A 90 -1.01 -7.20 4.77
CA ARG A 90 -1.95 -8.00 5.57
C ARG A 90 -2.28 -9.34 4.91
N ASP A 91 -2.51 -9.35 3.60
CA ASP A 91 -2.83 -10.56 2.82
C ASP A 91 -2.18 -10.48 1.44
N ALA A 92 -0.91 -10.88 1.36
CA ALA A 92 -0.14 -10.82 0.13
C ALA A 92 -0.71 -11.73 -0.97
N ALA A 93 -1.28 -12.88 -0.60
CA ALA A 93 -1.84 -13.83 -1.56
C ALA A 93 -3.09 -13.27 -2.23
N ALA A 94 -4.03 -12.73 -1.45
CA ALA A 94 -5.22 -12.09 -2.01
C ALA A 94 -4.87 -10.87 -2.89
N ARG A 95 -3.84 -10.11 -2.48
CA ARG A 95 -3.33 -8.98 -3.27
C ARG A 95 -2.76 -9.45 -4.61
N GLU A 96 -1.92 -10.47 -4.62
CA GLU A 96 -1.34 -11.04 -5.84
C GLU A 96 -2.43 -11.61 -6.78
N GLU A 97 -3.43 -12.28 -6.24
CA GLU A 97 -4.58 -12.78 -7.01
C GLU A 97 -5.36 -11.62 -7.67
N ALA A 98 -5.66 -10.57 -6.91
CA ALA A 98 -6.37 -9.40 -7.44
C ALA A 98 -5.53 -8.64 -8.49
N LEU A 99 -4.22 -8.53 -8.30
CA LEU A 99 -3.32 -7.95 -9.30
C LEU A 99 -3.33 -8.78 -10.59
N GLY A 100 -3.19 -10.11 -10.48
CA GLY A 100 -3.22 -11.00 -11.63
C GLY A 100 -4.55 -10.93 -12.40
N ALA A 101 -5.68 -10.84 -11.69
CA ALA A 101 -6.99 -10.63 -12.31
C ALA A 101 -7.10 -9.26 -13.00
N CYS A 102 -6.56 -8.21 -12.37
CA CYS A 102 -6.53 -6.86 -12.93
C CYS A 102 -5.69 -6.79 -14.22
N GLU A 103 -4.51 -7.41 -14.22
CA GLU A 103 -3.63 -7.49 -15.38
C GLU A 103 -4.26 -8.29 -16.52
N GLN A 104 -4.89 -9.43 -16.22
CA GLN A 104 -5.62 -10.22 -17.22
C GLN A 104 -6.77 -9.44 -17.86
N GLU A 105 -7.55 -8.69 -17.06
CA GLU A 105 -8.62 -7.86 -17.62
C GLU A 105 -8.07 -6.74 -18.50
N ARG A 106 -6.96 -6.12 -18.10
CA ARG A 106 -6.28 -5.10 -18.91
C ARG A 106 -5.85 -5.66 -20.27
N GLU A 107 -5.30 -6.87 -20.28
CA GLU A 107 -4.91 -7.56 -21.53
C GLU A 107 -6.11 -7.84 -22.43
N ARG A 108 -7.25 -8.29 -21.86
CA ARG A 108 -8.50 -8.48 -22.61
C ARG A 108 -9.02 -7.18 -23.21
N ILE A 109 -9.05 -6.11 -22.43
CA ILE A 109 -9.45 -4.78 -22.90
C ILE A 109 -8.51 -4.29 -24.02
N ALA A 110 -7.20 -4.48 -23.87
CA ALA A 110 -6.22 -4.12 -24.89
C ALA A 110 -6.38 -4.96 -26.19
N ALA A 111 -6.88 -6.19 -26.08
CA ALA A 111 -7.25 -7.02 -27.22
C ALA A 111 -8.60 -6.64 -27.89
N GLY A 112 -9.28 -5.61 -27.38
CA GLY A 112 -10.54 -5.10 -27.91
C GLY A 112 -11.79 -5.74 -27.32
N GLU A 113 -11.65 -6.50 -26.22
CA GLU A 113 -12.82 -7.01 -25.49
C GLU A 113 -13.44 -5.92 -24.61
N GLU A 114 -14.76 -6.00 -24.43
CA GLU A 114 -15.46 -5.12 -23.50
C GLU A 114 -15.10 -5.46 -22.04
N PRO A 115 -14.86 -4.44 -21.19
CA PRO A 115 -14.57 -4.62 -19.78
C PRO A 115 -15.77 -5.20 -19.03
N LYS A 116 -15.51 -6.09 -18.07
CA LYS A 116 -16.53 -6.61 -17.16
C LYS A 116 -16.81 -5.63 -16.01
N ASP A 117 -18.03 -5.69 -15.49
CA ASP A 117 -18.44 -5.11 -14.19
C ASP A 117 -17.97 -3.66 -13.95
N THR A 118 -18.14 -2.81 -14.96
CA THR A 118 -17.69 -1.42 -14.89
C THR A 118 -18.54 -0.59 -13.93
N VAL A 119 -17.89 0.28 -13.17
CA VAL A 119 -18.51 1.29 -12.30
C VAL A 119 -18.20 2.68 -12.85
N ARG A 120 -19.22 3.52 -12.96
CA ARG A 120 -19.02 4.95 -13.28
C ARG A 120 -18.82 5.74 -12.00
N MET A 121 -17.85 6.63 -12.02
CA MET A 121 -17.53 7.53 -10.92
C MET A 121 -17.34 8.94 -11.46
N GLU A 122 -17.84 9.92 -10.73
CA GLU A 122 -17.70 11.33 -11.03
C GLU A 122 -17.33 12.06 -9.74
N GLY A 123 -16.42 13.02 -9.83
CA GLY A 123 -16.08 13.85 -8.68
C GLY A 123 -14.92 14.79 -8.90
N ASP A 124 -14.78 15.73 -7.98
CA ASP A 124 -13.62 16.59 -7.82
C ASP A 124 -12.63 16.00 -6.81
N PHE A 125 -11.52 16.68 -6.58
CA PHE A 125 -10.47 16.27 -5.65
C PHE A 125 -10.99 15.81 -4.27
N GLY A 126 -12.04 16.46 -3.75
CA GLY A 126 -12.67 16.19 -2.47
C GLY A 126 -13.47 14.87 -2.44
N GLU A 127 -14.12 14.50 -3.54
CA GLU A 127 -14.75 13.19 -3.70
C GLU A 127 -13.70 12.07 -3.74
N PHE A 128 -12.54 12.34 -4.35
CA PHE A 128 -11.40 11.40 -4.41
C PHE A 128 -10.44 11.48 -3.22
N ARG A 129 -10.79 12.18 -2.13
CA ARG A 129 -9.88 12.40 -0.97
C ARG A 129 -9.38 11.11 -0.29
N HIS A 130 -10.08 9.99 -0.48
CA HIS A 130 -9.72 8.67 0.04
C HIS A 130 -9.03 7.77 -1.00
N ASP A 131 -8.92 8.24 -2.24
CA ASP A 131 -8.29 7.56 -3.38
C ASP A 131 -7.42 8.57 -4.14
N LEU A 132 -6.55 9.29 -3.43
CA LEU A 132 -5.74 10.37 -4.02
C LEU A 132 -4.84 9.87 -5.16
N ARG A 133 -4.31 8.65 -5.06
CA ARG A 133 -3.60 8.00 -6.17
C ARG A 133 -4.45 7.84 -7.42
N LEU A 134 -5.73 7.48 -7.28
CA LEU A 134 -6.65 7.41 -8.43
C LEU A 134 -6.79 8.79 -9.07
N TRP A 135 -7.02 9.84 -8.27
CA TRP A 135 -7.08 11.21 -8.78
C TRP A 135 -5.82 11.60 -9.56
N VAL A 136 -4.65 11.40 -8.95
CA VAL A 136 -3.35 11.78 -9.54
C VAL A 136 -3.10 11.08 -10.86
N ARG A 137 -3.39 9.77 -10.92
CA ARG A 137 -3.12 8.95 -12.11
C ARG A 137 -4.17 9.16 -13.19
N ALA A 138 -5.46 9.18 -12.83
CA ALA A 138 -6.57 9.28 -13.78
C ALA A 138 -6.60 10.62 -14.53
N ARG A 139 -6.33 11.75 -13.85
CA ARG A 139 -6.30 13.07 -14.50
C ARG A 139 -5.22 13.24 -15.58
N ARG A 140 -4.22 12.35 -15.60
CA ARG A 140 -3.12 12.35 -16.57
C ARG A 140 -3.36 11.40 -17.74
N LEU A 141 -4.45 10.64 -17.71
CA LEU A 141 -4.82 9.74 -18.80
C LEU A 141 -5.34 10.54 -20.00
N PRO A 142 -5.01 10.14 -21.23
CA PRO A 142 -5.75 10.59 -22.40
C PRO A 142 -7.21 10.13 -22.31
N PRO A 143 -8.19 10.98 -22.66
CA PRO A 143 -9.60 10.57 -22.68
C PRO A 143 -9.84 9.33 -23.53
N GLY A 144 -10.68 8.43 -23.04
CA GLY A 144 -10.99 7.14 -23.65
C GLY A 144 -9.93 6.06 -23.48
N THR A 145 -8.79 6.35 -22.83
CA THR A 145 -7.71 5.36 -22.62
C THR A 145 -7.77 4.73 -21.23
N TRP A 146 -7.63 3.41 -21.18
CA TRP A 146 -7.52 2.65 -19.94
C TRP A 146 -6.13 2.75 -19.34
N SER A 147 -6.04 2.85 -18.01
CA SER A 147 -4.79 2.89 -17.27
C SER A 147 -4.14 1.51 -17.16
N ASP A 148 -2.87 1.50 -16.75
CA ASP A 148 -2.27 0.34 -16.08
C ASP A 148 -2.94 0.10 -14.71
N PRO A 149 -2.71 -1.05 -14.04
CA PRO A 149 -3.25 -1.30 -12.72
C PRO A 149 -2.84 -0.21 -11.72
N ILE A 150 -3.84 0.45 -11.14
CA ILE A 150 -3.63 1.42 -10.06
C ILE A 150 -4.01 0.73 -8.76
N GLU A 151 -3.05 0.63 -7.86
CA GLU A 151 -3.32 0.10 -6.53
C GLU A 151 -3.82 1.20 -5.59
N LEU A 152 -4.96 0.93 -4.97
CA LEU A 152 -5.60 1.74 -3.95
C LEU A 152 -5.69 0.91 -2.66
N THR A 153 -6.06 1.54 -1.55
CA THR A 153 -6.20 0.84 -0.26
C THR A 153 -7.21 -0.31 -0.39
N GLY A 154 -6.68 -1.54 -0.41
CA GLY A 154 -7.46 -2.78 -0.44
C GLY A 154 -7.98 -3.23 -1.80
N ARG A 155 -7.61 -2.57 -2.90
CA ARG A 155 -8.07 -2.95 -4.25
C ARG A 155 -7.13 -2.48 -5.35
N PHE A 156 -7.14 -3.18 -6.48
CA PHE A 156 -6.63 -2.65 -7.74
C PHE A 156 -7.78 -2.11 -8.58
N VAL A 157 -7.49 -1.10 -9.40
CA VAL A 157 -8.44 -0.58 -10.38
C VAL A 157 -7.78 -0.39 -11.74
N LEU A 158 -8.56 -0.63 -12.79
CA LEU A 158 -8.32 -0.07 -14.12
C LEU A 158 -9.25 1.13 -14.27
N ALA A 159 -8.70 2.28 -14.64
CA ALA A 159 -9.46 3.51 -14.82
C ALA A 159 -9.41 3.96 -16.28
N ARG A 160 -10.55 4.39 -16.81
CA ARG A 160 -10.63 5.14 -18.06
C ARG A 160 -11.15 6.53 -17.75
N LEU A 161 -10.44 7.55 -18.20
CA LEU A 161 -10.95 8.92 -18.18
C LEU A 161 -11.94 9.08 -19.33
N ASP A 162 -13.23 9.23 -19.03
CA ASP A 162 -14.26 9.44 -20.04
C ASP A 162 -14.32 10.92 -20.45
N ALA A 163 -14.26 11.82 -19.47
CA ALA A 163 -14.22 13.26 -19.65
C ALA A 163 -13.49 13.95 -18.49
N LEU A 164 -12.94 15.12 -18.78
CA LEU A 164 -12.35 16.03 -17.80
C LEU A 164 -12.98 17.40 -18.01
N GLU A 165 -13.64 17.90 -16.96
CA GLU A 165 -14.22 19.24 -16.96
C GLU A 165 -13.37 20.17 -16.11
N GLU A 166 -13.05 21.34 -16.65
CA GLU A 166 -12.40 22.42 -15.91
C GLU A 166 -13.39 23.57 -15.79
N HIS A 167 -13.89 23.79 -14.58
CA HIS A 167 -14.69 24.95 -14.25
C HIS A 167 -13.74 26.05 -13.79
N GLY A 168 -13.70 27.17 -14.52
CA GLY A 168 -12.96 28.35 -14.08
C GLY A 168 -13.42 28.82 -12.69
N PRO A 169 -12.65 29.73 -12.05
CA PRO A 169 -12.99 30.23 -10.72
C PRO A 169 -14.42 30.80 -10.68
N GLY A 170 -15.25 30.19 -9.82
CA GLY A 170 -16.65 30.57 -9.62
C GLY A 170 -16.84 31.63 -8.53
N LEU A 171 -18.11 32.01 -8.30
CA LEU A 171 -18.46 32.99 -7.24
C LEU A 171 -18.10 32.51 -5.83
N THR A 172 -18.02 31.20 -5.61
CA THR A 172 -17.72 30.56 -4.33
C THR A 172 -16.29 30.04 -4.22
N SER A 173 -15.54 29.99 -5.32
CA SER A 173 -14.21 29.38 -5.38
C SER A 173 -13.31 30.21 -6.29
N ALA A 174 -12.24 30.77 -5.73
CA ALA A 174 -11.21 31.47 -6.49
C ALA A 174 -10.31 30.53 -7.31
N ARG A 175 -10.64 29.24 -7.41
CA ARG A 175 -9.80 28.20 -8.01
C ARG A 175 -10.55 27.51 -9.15
N THR A 176 -9.80 27.06 -10.16
CA THR A 176 -10.32 26.14 -11.15
C THR A 176 -10.71 24.84 -10.45
N GLU A 177 -11.94 24.40 -10.64
CA GLU A 177 -12.43 23.10 -10.19
C GLU A 177 -12.31 22.12 -11.34
N THR A 178 -11.57 21.04 -11.11
CA THR A 178 -11.47 19.94 -12.06
C THR A 178 -12.46 18.87 -11.62
N VAL A 179 -13.28 18.37 -12.54
CA VAL A 179 -14.16 17.22 -12.33
C VAL A 179 -13.74 16.11 -13.28
N LEU A 180 -13.52 14.92 -12.72
CA LEU A 180 -13.18 13.74 -13.50
C LEU A 180 -14.41 12.87 -13.67
N HIS A 181 -14.71 12.46 -14.90
CA HIS A 181 -15.68 11.40 -15.19
C HIS A 181 -14.91 10.15 -15.56
N LEU A 182 -15.01 9.12 -14.72
CA LEU A 182 -14.25 7.88 -14.83
C LEU A 182 -15.17 6.68 -15.02
N THR A 183 -14.71 5.73 -15.83
CA THR A 183 -15.19 4.36 -15.81
C THR A 183 -14.11 3.48 -15.18
N LEU A 184 -14.47 2.71 -14.16
CA LEU A 184 -13.56 1.87 -13.38
C LEU A 184 -13.91 0.39 -13.53
N VAL A 185 -12.89 -0.48 -13.53
CA VAL A 185 -13.03 -1.91 -13.22
C VAL A 185 -12.28 -2.17 -11.93
N ILE A 186 -12.93 -2.81 -10.94
CA ILE A 186 -12.43 -2.88 -9.56
C ILE A 186 -12.13 -4.34 -9.18
N PHE A 187 -10.94 -4.55 -8.62
CA PHE A 187 -10.43 -5.86 -8.18
C PHE A 187 -10.06 -5.78 -6.69
N PRO A 188 -11.03 -6.00 -5.78
CA PRO A 188 -10.78 -5.92 -4.35
C PRO A 188 -9.94 -7.11 -3.86
N TYR A 189 -9.01 -6.85 -2.96
CA TYR A 189 -8.27 -7.89 -2.22
C TYR A 189 -8.43 -7.76 -0.70
N LEU A 190 -8.77 -6.57 -0.20
CA LEU A 190 -9.26 -6.42 1.16
C LEU A 190 -10.74 -6.81 1.17
N ASN A 191 -10.97 -8.08 1.46
CA ASN A 191 -12.31 -8.64 1.39
C ASN A 191 -13.14 -8.19 2.61
N THR A 192 -14.07 -7.26 2.39
CA THR A 192 -15.13 -6.86 3.34
C THR A 192 -16.08 -8.01 3.69
N SER A 193 -15.98 -9.14 2.97
CA SER A 193 -16.80 -10.33 3.15
C SER A 193 -16.13 -11.41 4.01
N TYR A 194 -14.86 -11.27 4.43
CA TYR A 194 -14.19 -12.23 5.33
C TYR A 194 -14.85 -12.27 6.73
N ARG A 195 -15.56 -11.21 7.10
CA ARG A 195 -16.42 -11.18 8.28
C ARG A 195 -17.72 -10.45 7.92
N PRO A 196 -18.86 -11.18 7.82
CA PRO A 196 -20.17 -10.54 7.72
C PRO A 196 -20.32 -9.50 8.83
N GLY A 197 -20.45 -8.21 8.47
CA GLY A 197 -20.64 -7.11 9.42
C GLY A 197 -19.42 -6.21 9.69
N LEU A 198 -18.25 -6.47 9.08
CA LEU A 198 -17.13 -5.53 9.10
C LEU A 198 -17.12 -4.69 7.82
N ASP A 199 -17.17 -3.37 7.94
CA ASP A 199 -16.97 -2.49 6.79
C ASP A 199 -15.48 -2.39 6.39
N ALA A 200 -15.21 -1.89 5.18
CA ALA A 200 -13.85 -1.73 4.68
C ALA A 200 -13.01 -0.84 5.60
N ALA A 201 -13.61 0.22 6.15
CA ALA A 201 -12.94 1.14 7.05
C ALA A 201 -12.37 0.41 8.27
N THR A 202 -13.17 -0.44 8.93
CA THR A 202 -12.73 -1.22 10.08
C THR A 202 -11.57 -2.15 9.72
N SER A 203 -11.65 -2.82 8.57
CA SER A 203 -10.58 -3.72 8.10
C SER A 203 -9.27 -2.97 7.84
N ILE A 204 -9.35 -1.75 7.31
CA ILE A 204 -8.19 -0.86 7.11
C ILE A 204 -7.60 -0.46 8.46
N GLN A 205 -8.43 -0.04 9.42
CA GLN A 205 -7.95 0.36 10.74
C GLN A 205 -7.26 -0.81 11.46
N GLU A 206 -7.82 -2.02 11.41
CA GLU A 206 -7.16 -3.21 11.97
C GLU A 206 -5.82 -3.51 11.28
N ALA A 207 -5.71 -3.28 9.96
CA ALA A 207 -4.46 -3.47 9.23
C ALA A 207 -3.39 -2.47 9.69
N VAL A 208 -3.79 -1.21 9.88
CA VAL A 208 -2.91 -0.16 10.42
C VAL A 208 -2.47 -0.48 11.84
N ASP A 209 -3.39 -0.90 12.71
CA ASP A 209 -3.09 -1.25 14.11
C ASP A 209 -2.14 -2.45 14.23
N ALA A 210 -2.16 -3.36 13.25
CA ALA A 210 -1.29 -4.53 13.21
C ALA A 210 0.07 -4.26 12.53
N ALA A 211 0.21 -3.16 11.81
CA ALA A 211 1.39 -2.85 11.02
C ALA A 211 2.49 -2.18 11.86
N ARG A 212 3.74 -2.41 11.47
CA ARG A 212 4.91 -1.69 12.00
C ARG A 212 5.44 -0.68 11.02
N LEU A 213 5.66 0.55 11.48
CA LEU A 213 6.29 1.62 10.71
C LEU A 213 7.76 1.78 11.13
N GLU A 214 8.62 1.97 10.14
CA GLU A 214 10.00 2.41 10.30
C GLU A 214 10.23 3.66 9.44
N ILE A 215 10.86 4.69 10.03
CA ILE A 215 11.21 5.93 9.32
C ILE A 215 12.64 5.76 8.82
N VAL A 216 12.79 5.59 7.50
CA VAL A 216 14.08 5.27 6.87
C VAL A 216 14.83 6.54 6.48
N ASP A 217 14.13 7.53 5.93
CA ASP A 217 14.67 8.88 5.65
C ASP A 217 14.36 9.80 6.85
N PRO A 218 15.37 10.31 7.57
CA PRO A 218 15.17 11.21 8.70
C PRO A 218 14.38 12.48 8.36
N ALA A 219 14.33 12.90 7.09
CA ALA A 219 13.50 14.05 6.67
C ALA A 219 11.99 13.79 6.86
N PHE A 220 11.58 12.52 6.99
CA PHE A 220 10.19 12.13 7.23
C PHE A 220 9.81 12.07 8.71
N GLU A 221 10.75 12.32 9.63
CA GLU A 221 10.50 12.31 11.07
C GLU A 221 9.39 13.30 11.45
N ASP A 222 9.41 14.51 10.89
CA ASP A 222 8.37 15.53 11.14
C ASP A 222 7.14 15.39 10.22
N VAL A 223 7.27 14.60 9.15
CA VAL A 223 6.17 14.32 8.21
C VAL A 223 5.16 13.40 8.87
N VAL A 224 5.62 12.30 9.47
CA VAL A 224 4.78 11.31 10.15
C VAL A 224 4.29 11.89 11.50
N PRO A 225 2.97 12.03 11.72
CA PRO A 225 2.47 12.52 13.00
C PRO A 225 2.75 11.55 14.16
N THR A 226 2.93 12.08 15.37
CA THR A 226 3.21 11.31 16.58
C THR A 226 2.16 10.22 16.84
N GLU A 227 0.88 10.49 16.55
CA GLU A 227 -0.20 9.52 16.72
C GLU A 227 0.00 8.28 15.84
N TRP A 228 0.47 8.47 14.60
CA TRP A 228 0.77 7.38 13.67
C TRP A 228 2.02 6.61 14.08
N LYS A 229 3.06 7.32 14.54
CA LYS A 229 4.25 6.67 15.12
C LYS A 229 3.87 5.77 16.28
N PHE A 230 3.01 6.24 17.18
CA PHE A 230 2.53 5.44 18.30
C PHE A 230 1.71 4.24 17.84
N ARG A 231 0.72 4.49 17.00
CA ARG A 231 -0.16 3.45 16.49
C ARG A 231 0.58 2.32 15.78
N MET A 232 1.62 2.64 15.00
CA MET A 232 2.40 1.68 14.20
C MET A 232 3.76 1.34 14.82
N GLY A 233 4.01 1.71 16.09
CA GLY A 233 5.18 1.28 16.84
C GLY A 233 6.54 1.83 16.39
N ALA A 234 6.60 3.04 15.83
CA ALA A 234 7.80 3.72 15.34
C ALA A 234 8.39 4.68 16.40
N TYR A 235 9.06 4.15 17.43
CA TYR A 235 9.72 4.93 18.51
C TYR A 235 11.18 4.56 18.68
#